data_AF-A0A2N1MA82-F1
#
_entry.id   AF-A0A2N1MA82-F1
#
_cell.length_a   1.000
_cell.length_b   1.000
_cell.length_c   1.000
_cell.angle_alpha   90.00
_cell.angle_beta   90.00
_cell.angle_gamma   90.00
#
_symmetry.space_group_name_H-M   'P 1'
#
loop_
_entity.id
_entity.type
_entity.pdbx_description
1 polymer ?
#
loop_
_entity_poly.entity_id
_entity_poly.type
_entity_poly.pdbx_seq_one_letter_code
_entity_poly.pdbx_strand_id
1 'polypeptide(L)'
;MEMYWDEFTAIFDQRRKKVNRSPSQMFDTLSTEIGLSKSTLANFYRHKTTPMKTSMDKIISWIEKEGKRVVSNSSSIINNEINNS
;
A
#
# COMPACT_ATOMS: atom_id res chain seq x y z
N MET A 1 -12.01 9.94 1.27
CA MET A 1 -10.66 10.19 1.83
C MET A 1 -10.30 9.11 2.84
N GLU A 2 -11.15 8.88 3.84
CA GLU A 2 -10.92 7.89 4.91
C GLU A 2 -10.64 6.48 4.35
N MET A 3 -11.46 5.99 3.43
CA MET A 3 -11.25 4.71 2.72
C MET A 3 -9.84 4.57 2.10
N TYR A 4 -9.39 5.54 1.31
CA TYR A 4 -8.06 5.48 0.67
C TYR A 4 -6.90 5.59 1.66
N TRP A 5 -7.11 6.22 2.80
CA TRP A 5 -6.10 6.26 3.84
C TRP A 5 -5.96 4.88 4.52
N ASP A 6 -7.08 4.23 4.84
CA ASP A 6 -7.08 2.89 5.44
C ASP A 6 -6.44 1.87 4.50
N GLU A 7 -6.79 1.89 3.21
CA GLU A 7 -6.17 1.02 2.21
C GLU A 7 -4.67 1.31 2.03
N PHE A 8 -4.30 2.59 1.95
CA PHE A 8 -2.90 2.98 1.84
C PHE A 8 -2.08 2.46 3.01
N THR A 9 -2.54 2.69 4.25
CA THR A 9 -1.80 2.29 5.45
C THR A 9 -1.68 0.78 5.56
N ALA A 10 -2.75 0.03 5.28
CA ALA A 10 -2.73 -1.43 5.29
C ALA A 10 -1.72 -2.00 4.28
N ILE A 11 -1.78 -1.56 3.03
CA ILE A 11 -0.86 -2.01 1.96
C ILE A 11 0.57 -1.57 2.26
N PHE A 12 0.77 -0.33 2.71
CA PHE A 12 2.07 0.20 3.08
C PHE A 12 2.72 -0.62 4.19
N ASP A 13 2.00 -0.91 5.27
CA ASP A 13 2.53 -1.69 6.38
C ASP A 13 2.77 -3.15 6.03
N GLN A 14 1.90 -3.76 5.22
CA GLN A 14 2.12 -5.11 4.71
C GLN A 14 3.41 -5.18 3.89
N ARG A 15 3.57 -4.29 2.89
CA ARG A 15 4.76 -4.25 2.04
C ARG A 15 6.01 -3.95 2.86
N ARG A 16 5.94 -2.99 3.79
CA ARG A 16 7.03 -2.63 4.70
C ARG A 16 7.51 -3.82 5.54
N LYS A 17 6.58 -4.56 6.15
CA LYS A 17 6.88 -5.77 6.95
C LYS A 17 7.49 -6.86 6.07
N LYS A 18 6.93 -7.08 4.87
CA LYS A 18 7.44 -8.09 3.91
C LYS A 18 8.90 -7.85 3.51
N VAL A 19 9.30 -6.59 3.34
CA VAL A 19 10.69 -6.24 2.97
C VAL A 19 11.57 -5.86 4.17
N ASN A 20 11.07 -6.02 5.40
CA ASN A 20 11.74 -5.69 6.66
C ASN A 20 12.38 -4.28 6.67
N ARG A 21 11.63 -3.25 6.24
CA ARG A 21 12.10 -1.85 6.23
C ARG A 21 11.49 -1.02 7.35
N SER A 22 12.22 0.00 7.78
CA SER A 22 11.65 1.06 8.61
C SER A 22 10.61 1.88 7.82
N PRO A 23 9.65 2.55 8.48
CA PRO A 23 8.71 3.44 7.78
C PRO A 23 9.42 4.51 6.95
N SER A 24 10.50 5.09 7.47
CA SER A 24 11.30 6.11 6.78
C SER A 24 11.86 5.62 5.45
N GLN A 25 12.52 4.46 5.44
CA GLN A 25 13.08 3.85 4.23
C GLN A 25 11.98 3.45 3.23
N MET A 26 10.82 3.03 3.74
CA MET A 26 9.68 2.69 2.89
C MET A 26 9.11 3.95 2.21
N PHE A 27 9.04 5.08 2.91
CA PHE A 27 8.66 6.36 2.29
C PHE A 27 9.66 6.80 1.21
N ASP A 28 10.96 6.62 1.41
CA ASP A 28 11.98 6.94 0.39
C ASP A 28 11.80 6.08 -0.88
N THR A 29 11.52 4.79 -0.68
CA THR A 29 11.25 3.84 -1.77
C THR A 29 10.00 4.26 -2.54
N LEU A 30 8.91 4.52 -1.82
CA LEU A 30 7.63 4.88 -2.43
C LEU A 30 7.70 6.26 -3.10
N SER A 31 8.39 7.21 -2.48
CA SER A 31 8.66 8.55 -3.04
C SER A 31 9.28 8.45 -4.43
N THR A 32 10.26 7.56 -4.59
CA THR A 32 10.91 7.29 -5.87
C THR A 32 9.97 6.59 -6.85
N GLU A 33 9.17 5.62 -6.39
CA GLU A 33 8.27 4.84 -7.25
C GLU A 33 7.16 5.70 -7.88
N ILE A 34 6.56 6.62 -7.12
CA ILE A 34 5.37 7.36 -7.56
C ILE A 34 5.60 8.86 -7.77
N GLY A 35 6.85 9.32 -7.57
CA GLY A 35 7.25 10.70 -7.77
C GLY A 35 6.49 11.67 -6.86
N LEU A 36 6.38 11.34 -5.57
CA LEU A 36 5.87 12.21 -4.52
C LEU A 36 6.96 12.46 -3.48
N SER A 37 6.90 13.60 -2.77
CA SER A 37 7.85 13.85 -1.70
C SER A 37 7.62 12.92 -0.51
N LYS A 38 8.70 12.52 0.16
CA LYS A 38 8.65 11.77 1.42
C LYS A 38 7.73 12.44 2.45
N SER A 39 7.81 13.77 2.56
CA SER A 39 7.02 14.56 3.50
C SER A 39 5.52 14.48 3.21
N THR A 40 5.13 14.53 1.92
CA THR A 40 3.72 14.35 1.51
C THR A 40 3.20 12.96 1.92
N LEU A 41 3.99 11.90 1.69
CA LEU A 41 3.62 10.53 2.06
C LEU A 41 3.54 10.34 3.57
N ALA A 42 4.51 10.88 4.30
CA ALA A 42 4.54 10.81 5.76
C ALA A 42 3.36 11.55 6.40
N ASN A 43 3.02 12.74 5.88
CA ASN A 43 1.87 13.52 6.35
C ASN A 43 0.55 12.80 6.06
N PHE A 44 0.40 12.24 4.85
CA PHE A 44 -0.75 11.43 4.51
C PHE A 44 -0.88 10.25 5.48
N TYR A 45 0.18 9.45 5.66
CA TYR A 45 0.19 8.29 6.54
C TYR A 45 -0.10 8.63 8.01
N ARG A 46 0.51 9.67 8.58
CA ARG A 46 0.44 9.97 10.03
C ARG A 46 -0.78 10.81 10.42
N HIS A 47 -1.18 11.73 9.57
CA HIS A 47 -2.10 12.81 9.95
C HIS A 47 -3.40 12.81 9.14
N LYS A 48 -3.62 11.81 8.27
CA LYS A 48 -4.82 11.72 7.40
C LYS A 48 -5.04 13.01 6.58
N THR A 49 -3.97 13.70 6.20
CA THR A 49 -4.07 14.96 5.45
C THR A 49 -4.72 14.72 4.10
N THR A 50 -5.45 15.70 3.57
CA THR A 50 -5.90 15.74 2.17
C THR A 50 -4.79 16.31 1.28
N PRO A 51 -4.03 15.50 0.52
CA PRO A 51 -3.03 16.03 -0.39
C PRO A 51 -3.72 16.76 -1.55
N MET A 52 -2.96 17.57 -2.31
CA MET A 52 -3.46 18.13 -3.57
C MET A 52 -3.95 17.00 -4.49
N LYS A 53 -4.95 17.29 -5.33
CA LYS A 53 -5.59 16.30 -6.22
C LYS A 53 -4.58 15.46 -7.00
N THR A 54 -3.59 16.08 -7.63
CA THR A 54 -2.52 15.40 -8.38
C THR A 54 -1.69 14.43 -7.54
N SER A 55 -1.45 14.76 -6.27
CA SER A 55 -0.77 13.86 -5.32
C SER A 55 -1.69 12.73 -4.88
N MET A 56 -2.97 13.01 -4.68
CA MET A 56 -3.96 12.00 -4.34
C MET A 56 -4.14 10.99 -5.49
N ASP A 57 -4.17 11.45 -6.75
CA ASP A 57 -4.29 10.59 -7.93
C ASP A 57 -3.13 9.59 -8.02
N LYS A 58 -1.90 10.03 -7.69
CA LYS A 58 -0.72 9.16 -7.62
C LYS A 58 -0.80 8.13 -6.51
N ILE A 59 -1.33 8.52 -5.34
CA ILE A 59 -1.55 7.61 -4.20
C ILE A 59 -2.61 6.56 -4.57
N ILE A 60 -3.74 6.98 -5.13
CA ILE A 60 -4.83 6.08 -5.55
C ILE A 60 -4.33 5.09 -6.61
N SER A 61 -3.63 5.58 -7.65
CA SER A 61 -3.06 4.73 -8.70
C SER A 61 -2.13 3.65 -8.13
N TRP A 62 -1.36 4.00 -7.09
CA TRP A 62 -0.49 3.04 -6.41
C TRP A 62 -1.26 2.03 -5.57
N ILE A 63 -2.27 2.46 -4.81
CA ILE A 63 -3.17 1.58 -4.04
C ILE A 63 -3.84 0.58 -4.97
N GLU A 64 -4.42 1.02 -6.09
CA GLU A 64 -5.09 0.12 -7.03
C GLU A 64 -4.13 -0.90 -7.65
N LYS A 65 -2.92 -0.47 -7.99
CA LYS A 65 -1.87 -1.35 -8.54
C LYS A 65 -1.41 -2.39 -7.52
N GLU A 66 -1.17 -1.99 -6.28
CA GLU A 66 -0.63 -2.88 -5.25
C GLU A 66 -1.73 -3.74 -4.60
N GLY A 67 -2.93 -3.21 -4.41
CA GLY A 67 -4.11 -3.94 -3.92
C GLY A 67 -4.50 -5.09 -4.85
N LYS A 68 -4.47 -4.90 -6.17
CA LYS A 68 -4.65 -5.98 -7.15
C LYS A 68 -3.59 -7.09 -7.00
N ARG A 69 -2.34 -6.72 -6.70
CA ARG A 69 -1.26 -7.69 -6.47
C ARG A 69 -1.48 -8.50 -5.19
N VAL A 70 -1.97 -7.86 -4.13
CA VAL A 70 -2.29 -8.56 -2.87
C VAL A 70 -3.42 -9.57 -3.08
N VAL A 71 -4.51 -9.18 -3.76
CA VAL A 71 -5.66 -10.07 -4.02
C VAL A 71 -5.28 -11.27 -4.88
N SER A 72 -4.52 -11.07 -5.97
CA SER A 72 -4.05 -12.19 -6.80
C SER A 72 -3.09 -13.14 -6.06
N ASN A 73 -2.32 -12.66 -5.08
CA ASN A 73 -1.41 -13.51 -4.32
C ASN A 73 -2.10 -14.31 -3.21
N SER A 74 -3.31 -13.93 -2.80
CA SER A 74 -4.14 -14.67 -1.85
C SER A 74 -4.87 -15.86 -2.48
N SER A 75 -5.06 -15.86 -3.81
CA SER A 75 -5.79 -16.91 -4.52
C SER A 75 -5.01 -18.23 -4.68
N SER A 76 -3.72 -18.29 -4.31
CA SER A 76 -2.89 -19.49 -4.47
C SER A 76 -2.83 -20.42 -3.25
N ILE A 77 -3.69 -20.25 -2.24
CA ILE A 77 -3.74 -21.11 -1.02
C ILE A 77 -5.10 -21.83 -0.89
N ILE A 78 -5.70 -22.28 -1.99
CA ILE A 78 -6.81 -23.24 -1.95
C ILE A 78 -6.46 -24.41 -2.87
N ASN A 79 -5.50 -25.21 -2.44
CA ASN A 79 -5.25 -26.55 -2.95
C ASN A 79 -4.77 -27.39 -1.78
N ASN A 80 -5.68 -27.81 -0.89
CA ASN A 80 -5.53 -29.13 -0.28
C ASN A 80 -6.85 -29.63 0.33
N GLU A 81 -7.12 -30.90 0.07
CA GLU A 81 -7.98 -31.82 0.85
C GLU A 81 -9.49 -31.61 0.85
N ILE A 82 -10.14 -32.12 -0.21
CA ILE A 82 -11.34 -32.96 0.00
C ILE A 82 -11.20 -34.20 -0.89
N ASN A 83 -10.46 -35.20 -0.40
CA ASN A 83 -10.60 -36.59 -0.80
C ASN A 83 -10.41 -37.45 0.44
N ASN A 84 -11.52 -37.79 1.10
CA ASN A 84 -11.80 -39.09 1.72
C ASN A 84 -13.00 -39.00 2.66
N SER A 85 -14.17 -39.44 2.18
CA SER A 85 -15.00 -40.48 2.81
C SER A 85 -16.14 -40.84 1.87
#